data_AF-A0A0A8X007-F1
#
_entry.id   AF-A0A0A8X007-F1
#
_cell.length_a   1.000
_cell.length_b   1.000
_cell.length_c   1.000
_cell.angle_alpha   90.00
_cell.angle_beta   90.00
_cell.angle_gamma   90.00
#
_symmetry.space_group_name_H-M   'P 1'
#
loop_
_entity.id
_entity.type
_entity.pdbx_description
1 polymer ?
#
loop_
_entity_poly.entity_id
_entity_poly.type
_entity_poly.pdbx_seq_one_letter_code
_entity_poly.pdbx_strand_id
1 'polypeptide(L)'
;MPHCMVFGLAGIGYFVLRRFALYKGDHGIARVVTHVTGEKSFDLMVNAQMVLKSIGFYAKKLVMPFPLNFGIMHVSDIYILIGLAVCCCIVWFATRRRSLAGYFFLSALAIASSTLLILLLRITWTPLAERYMYIPAAFFVAGSTTMILQWQKCLLYQKQLVAIAGVIAMIALYGTFTRNLLWQDNLALYRDTVRKSPGFMPAQNELATALKQSGKPDEALAIYKTFRMRDDVVNSQYGMMNKAGAYADNNDFAGARSILEDTLKTPGKLEAPILEKMLEINKIEVMRGKATGSAVYSDSVKRLSRLYEITGNPFHQYRLGVIHLHEKHDELALQSFNIVVKTAAPGVYYRKPAEKLAASLATKLNVSTSSGGEQK
;
A
#
# COMPACT_ATOMS: atom_id res chain seq x y z
N MET A 1 40.84 -6.26 -18.55
CA MET A 1 40.70 -4.79 -18.55
C MET A 1 39.49 -4.25 -19.34
N PRO A 2 39.09 -4.75 -20.53
CA PRO A 2 38.00 -4.11 -21.30
C PRO A 2 36.64 -4.18 -20.61
N HIS A 3 36.35 -5.27 -19.88
CA HIS A 3 35.09 -5.40 -19.14
C HIS A 3 34.92 -4.36 -18.02
N CYS A 4 35.99 -4.01 -17.31
CA CYS A 4 35.92 -2.99 -16.25
C CYS A 4 35.58 -1.60 -16.80
N MET A 5 36.10 -1.24 -17.98
CA MET A 5 35.73 0.01 -18.66
C MET A 5 34.27 -0.01 -19.11
N VAL A 6 33.78 -1.11 -19.66
CA VAL A 6 32.38 -1.23 -20.09
C VAL A 6 31.42 -1.10 -18.90
N PHE A 7 31.70 -1.77 -17.79
CA PHE A 7 30.90 -1.64 -16.57
C PHE A 7 31.00 -0.25 -15.94
N GLY A 8 32.18 0.37 -15.97
CA GLY A 8 32.38 1.75 -15.51
C GLY A 8 31.58 2.76 -16.33
N LEU A 9 31.66 2.67 -17.67
CA LEU A 9 30.92 3.54 -18.60
C LEU A 9 29.41 3.33 -18.49
N ALA A 10 28.95 2.08 -18.37
CA ALA A 10 27.53 1.78 -18.15
C ALA A 10 27.04 2.33 -16.80
N GLY A 11 27.85 2.22 -15.74
CA GLY A 11 27.55 2.82 -14.44
C GLY A 11 27.43 4.34 -14.50
N ILE A 12 28.39 5.01 -15.13
CA ILE A 12 28.36 6.47 -15.35
C ILE A 12 27.11 6.86 -16.17
N GLY A 13 26.83 6.15 -17.25
CA GLY A 13 25.65 6.37 -18.08
C GLY A 13 24.34 6.24 -17.28
N TYR A 14 24.23 5.22 -16.44
CA TYR A 14 23.08 5.07 -15.52
C TYR A 14 22.93 6.26 -14.58
N PHE A 15 24.00 6.74 -13.94
CA PHE A 15 23.92 7.88 -13.01
C PHE A 15 23.58 9.20 -13.72
N VAL A 16 24.08 9.41 -14.95
CA VAL A 16 23.71 10.56 -15.78
C VAL A 16 22.22 10.50 -16.13
N LEU A 17 21.73 9.37 -16.65
CA LEU A 17 20.32 9.17 -16.96
C LEU A 17 19.43 9.34 -15.73
N ARG A 18 19.85 8.80 -14.58
CA ARG A 18 19.14 8.94 -13.31
C ARG A 18 19.05 10.38 -12.85
N ARG A 19 20.14 11.16 -12.98
CA ARG A 19 20.18 12.58 -12.62
C ARG A 19 19.19 13.40 -13.47
N PHE A 20 19.11 13.12 -14.76
CA PHE A 20 18.15 13.79 -15.65
C PHE A 20 16.71 13.33 -15.40
N ALA A 21 16.49 12.04 -15.16
CA ALA A 21 15.15 11.49 -14.89
C ALA A 21 14.55 11.95 -13.55
N LEU A 22 15.38 12.18 -12.53
CA LEU A 22 14.94 12.55 -11.17
C LEU A 22 15.25 14.03 -10.83
N TYR A 23 15.45 14.89 -11.84
CA TYR A 23 15.80 16.30 -11.65
C TYR A 23 14.80 17.08 -10.77
N LYS A 24 13.54 16.62 -10.68
CA LYS A 24 12.49 17.21 -9.82
C LYS A 24 12.48 16.74 -8.35
N GLY A 25 13.48 15.96 -7.93
CA GLY A 25 13.68 15.54 -6.53
C GLY A 25 13.51 14.04 -6.32
N ASP A 26 14.52 13.41 -5.71
CA ASP A 26 14.47 12.00 -5.32
C ASP A 26 13.78 11.86 -3.95
N HIS A 27 12.44 11.84 -3.97
CA HIS A 27 11.64 11.60 -2.77
C HIS A 27 11.94 10.23 -2.12
N GLY A 28 12.49 9.28 -2.88
CA GLY A 28 12.92 7.98 -2.37
C GLY A 28 14.12 8.12 -1.44
N ILE A 29 15.20 8.74 -1.92
CA ILE A 29 16.41 9.01 -1.11
C ILE A 29 16.09 9.91 0.08
N ALA A 30 15.30 10.97 -0.10
CA ALA A 30 14.90 11.84 1.01
C ALA A 30 14.12 11.08 2.10
N ARG A 31 13.28 10.11 1.72
CA ARG A 31 12.57 9.24 2.65
C ARG A 31 13.52 8.25 3.34
N VAL A 32 14.52 7.72 2.63
CA VAL A 32 15.57 6.87 3.22
C VAL A 32 16.37 7.65 4.25
N VAL A 33 16.87 8.83 3.90
CA VAL A 33 17.66 9.69 4.78
C VAL A 33 16.85 10.05 6.01
N THR A 34 15.61 10.52 5.86
CA THR A 34 14.75 10.86 7.01
C THR A 34 14.40 9.67 7.90
N HIS A 35 14.27 8.45 7.36
CA HIS A 35 14.11 7.23 8.17
C HIS A 35 15.40 6.82 8.89
N VAL A 36 16.56 7.03 8.29
CA VAL A 36 17.87 6.72 8.88
C VAL A 36 18.27 7.77 9.93
N THR A 37 17.88 9.03 9.75
CA THR A 37 18.22 10.15 10.64
C THR A 37 17.11 10.52 11.64
N GLY A 38 15.94 9.89 11.57
CA GLY A 38 14.78 10.17 12.43
C GLY A 38 14.84 9.49 13.81
N GLU A 39 14.11 10.06 14.78
CA GLU A 39 14.13 9.83 16.25
C GLU A 39 14.06 8.39 16.79
N LYS A 40 13.86 7.36 15.96
CA LYS A 40 14.02 5.97 16.39
C LYS A 40 15.48 5.60 16.18
N SER A 41 16.26 5.66 17.26
CA SER A 41 17.65 5.21 17.33
C SER A 41 17.88 4.03 16.38
N PHE A 42 18.78 4.24 15.42
CA PHE A 42 19.21 3.21 14.48
C PHE A 42 19.98 2.15 15.27
N ASP A 43 19.27 1.25 15.94
CA ASP A 43 19.88 0.17 16.71
C ASP A 43 20.49 -0.80 15.70
N LEU A 44 21.78 -0.57 15.46
CA LEU A 44 22.59 -1.31 14.50
C LEU A 44 22.53 -2.82 14.80
N MET A 45 22.43 -3.20 16.07
CA MET A 45 22.42 -4.59 16.49
C MET A 45 21.08 -5.27 16.17
N VAL A 46 19.96 -4.61 16.48
CA VAL A 46 18.61 -5.11 16.11
C VAL A 46 18.46 -5.19 14.59
N ASN A 47 18.96 -4.21 13.85
CA ASN A 47 18.94 -4.21 12.39
C ASN A 47 19.84 -5.32 11.80
N ALA A 48 21.05 -5.53 12.34
CA ALA A 48 21.93 -6.60 11.90
C ALA A 48 21.31 -7.98 12.13
N GLN A 49 20.67 -8.19 13.29
CA GLN A 49 19.91 -9.41 13.57
C GLN A 49 18.76 -9.63 12.57
N MET A 50 17.97 -8.58 12.29
CA MET A 50 16.89 -8.65 11.30
C MET A 50 17.41 -8.98 9.89
N VAL A 51 18.55 -8.41 9.50
CA VAL A 51 19.20 -8.70 8.22
C VAL A 51 19.63 -10.16 8.14
N LEU A 52 20.40 -10.65 9.12
CA LEU A 52 20.88 -12.04 9.16
C LEU A 52 19.71 -13.03 9.16
N LYS A 53 18.70 -12.77 9.99
CA LYS A 53 17.46 -13.55 10.04
C LYS A 53 16.76 -13.61 8.69
N SER A 54 16.69 -12.48 7.99
CA SER A 54 16.07 -12.41 6.66
C SER A 54 16.88 -13.15 5.60
N ILE A 55 18.21 -13.03 5.63
CA ILE A 55 19.10 -13.80 4.74
C ILE A 55 18.88 -15.30 4.94
N GLY A 56 18.88 -15.79 6.19
CA GLY A 56 18.66 -17.20 6.46
C GLY A 56 17.26 -17.68 6.05
N PHE A 57 16.24 -16.85 6.29
CA PHE A 57 14.87 -17.14 5.88
C PHE A 57 14.75 -17.28 4.36
N TYR A 58 15.33 -16.34 3.61
CA TYR A 58 15.27 -16.36 2.16
C TYR A 58 16.16 -17.43 1.54
N ALA A 59 17.31 -17.76 2.15
CA ALA A 59 18.11 -18.91 1.75
C ALA A 59 17.29 -20.20 1.86
N LYS A 60 16.55 -20.38 2.96
CA LYS A 60 15.61 -21.48 3.11
C LYS A 60 14.50 -21.44 2.04
N LYS A 61 13.99 -20.26 1.67
CA LYS A 61 12.95 -20.15 0.63
C LYS A 61 13.45 -20.45 -0.78
N LEU A 62 14.73 -20.20 -1.08
CA LEU A 62 15.36 -20.58 -2.35
C LEU A 62 15.47 -22.10 -2.52
N VAL A 63 15.68 -22.84 -1.43
CA VAL A 63 15.80 -24.31 -1.44
C VAL A 63 14.46 -24.99 -1.21
N MET A 64 13.67 -24.51 -0.25
CA MET A 64 12.39 -25.07 0.16
C MET A 64 11.32 -23.96 0.31
N PRO A 65 10.52 -23.70 -0.74
CA PRO A 65 9.60 -22.56 -0.77
C PRO A 65 8.39 -22.73 0.18
N PHE A 66 8.05 -23.95 0.58
CA PHE A 66 6.87 -24.23 1.43
C PHE A 66 7.10 -23.95 2.93
N PRO A 67 6.09 -23.54 3.72
CA PRO A 67 4.73 -23.22 3.29
C PRO A 67 4.68 -21.86 2.58
N LEU A 68 3.86 -21.77 1.52
CA LEU A 68 3.67 -20.54 0.77
C LEU A 68 2.80 -19.55 1.57
N ASN A 69 3.22 -18.30 1.68
CA ASN A 69 2.46 -17.26 2.38
C ASN A 69 2.59 -15.91 1.67
N PHE A 70 1.47 -15.20 1.53
CA PHE A 70 1.41 -13.93 0.83
C PHE A 70 2.12 -12.79 1.58
N GLY A 71 1.98 -12.74 2.91
CA GLY A 71 2.62 -11.74 3.75
C GLY A 71 3.09 -12.34 5.06
N ILE A 72 4.36 -12.12 5.38
CA ILE A 72 5.04 -12.70 6.53
C ILE A 72 5.49 -11.57 7.45
N MET A 73 5.05 -11.60 8.70
CA MET A 73 5.38 -10.58 9.70
C MET A 73 6.49 -11.03 10.65
N HIS A 74 6.54 -12.33 10.94
CA HIS A 74 7.48 -12.91 11.90
C HIS A 74 8.12 -14.15 11.33
N VAL A 75 9.40 -14.30 11.68
CA VAL A 75 10.23 -15.44 11.33
C VAL A 75 10.91 -15.90 12.61
N SER A 76 11.35 -17.15 12.70
CA SER A 76 12.08 -17.66 13.87
C SER A 76 13.51 -17.12 13.94
N ASP A 77 14.07 -16.96 15.13
CA ASP A 77 15.45 -16.50 15.31
C ASP A 77 16.50 -17.54 14.88
N ILE A 78 16.11 -18.81 14.70
CA ILE A 78 17.01 -19.86 14.19
C ILE A 78 17.60 -19.52 12.82
N TYR A 79 16.91 -18.68 12.04
CA TYR A 79 17.40 -18.25 10.75
C TYR A 79 18.59 -17.29 10.83
N ILE A 80 18.92 -16.73 12.00
CA ILE A 80 20.14 -15.93 12.17
C ILE A 80 21.38 -16.81 11.94
N LEU A 81 21.39 -18.02 12.51
CA LEU A 81 22.50 -18.97 12.34
C LEU A 81 22.66 -19.40 10.88
N ILE A 82 21.52 -19.65 10.21
CA ILE A 82 21.51 -19.97 8.78
C ILE A 82 22.02 -18.78 7.96
N GLY A 83 21.60 -17.56 8.31
CA GLY A 83 22.06 -16.33 7.67
C GLY A 83 23.57 -16.12 7.79
N LEU A 84 24.14 -16.35 8.99
CA LEU A 84 25.58 -16.29 9.23
C LEU A 84 26.32 -17.35 8.39
N ALA A 85 25.84 -18.59 8.37
CA ALA A 85 26.44 -19.65 7.56
C ALA A 85 26.42 -19.31 6.07
N VAL A 86 25.31 -18.76 5.55
CA VAL A 86 25.18 -18.31 4.16
C VAL A 86 26.18 -17.19 3.86
N CYS A 87 26.32 -16.19 4.72
CA CYS A 87 27.32 -15.14 4.57
C CYS A 87 28.75 -15.70 4.52
N CYS A 88 29.11 -16.62 5.41
CA CYS A 88 30.42 -17.28 5.42
C CYS A 88 30.67 -18.10 4.14
N CYS A 89 29.68 -18.87 3.69
CA CYS A 89 29.77 -19.64 2.45
C CYS A 89 30.01 -18.72 1.25
N ILE A 90 29.32 -17.58 1.19
CA ILE A 90 29.46 -16.61 0.10
C ILE A 90 30.84 -15.98 0.12
N VAL A 91 31.33 -15.52 1.27
CA VAL A 91 32.69 -14.96 1.40
C VAL A 91 33.73 -15.99 0.98
N TRP A 92 33.55 -17.26 1.37
CA TRP A 92 34.43 -18.35 0.96
C TRP A 92 34.40 -18.57 -0.56
N PHE A 93 33.21 -18.64 -1.17
CA PHE A 93 33.08 -18.79 -2.63
C PHE A 93 33.69 -17.59 -3.39
N ALA A 94 33.46 -16.37 -2.91
CA ALA A 94 34.00 -15.14 -3.51
C ALA A 94 35.53 -15.07 -3.47
N THR A 95 36.13 -15.52 -2.38
CA THR A 95 37.59 -15.39 -2.15
C THR A 95 38.38 -16.60 -2.66
N ARG A 96 37.83 -17.82 -2.60
CA ARG A 96 38.56 -19.06 -2.91
C ARG A 96 38.16 -19.70 -4.24
N ARG A 97 37.00 -19.36 -4.82
CA ARG A 97 36.45 -20.04 -6.01
C ARG A 97 35.99 -19.02 -7.06
N ARG A 98 36.90 -18.59 -7.95
CA ARG A 98 36.56 -17.83 -9.16
C ARG A 98 35.89 -18.70 -10.23
N SER A 99 34.72 -19.24 -9.91
CA SER A 99 33.92 -20.10 -10.79
C SER A 99 32.68 -19.36 -11.29
N LEU A 100 32.17 -19.75 -12.46
CA LEU A 100 30.93 -19.19 -13.01
C LEU A 100 29.75 -19.34 -12.03
N ALA A 101 29.65 -20.48 -11.35
CA ALA A 101 28.65 -20.72 -10.30
C ALA A 101 28.76 -19.71 -9.14
N GLY A 102 29.99 -19.42 -8.70
CA GLY A 102 30.25 -18.43 -7.66
C GLY A 102 29.77 -17.03 -8.03
N TYR A 103 29.98 -16.60 -9.29
CA TYR A 103 29.46 -15.31 -9.77
C TYR A 103 27.93 -15.28 -9.80
N PHE A 104 27.26 -16.35 -10.24
CA PHE A 104 25.80 -16.43 -10.19
C PHE A 104 25.25 -16.35 -8.76
N PHE A 105 25.85 -17.05 -7.79
CA PHE A 105 25.43 -16.95 -6.38
C PHE A 105 25.70 -15.57 -5.78
N LEU A 106 26.81 -14.93 -6.14
CA LEU A 106 27.09 -13.55 -5.73
C LEU A 106 26.05 -12.57 -6.31
N SER A 107 25.68 -12.73 -7.58
CA SER A 107 24.61 -11.93 -8.20
C SER A 107 23.27 -12.17 -7.52
N ALA A 108 22.92 -13.42 -7.19
CA ALA A 108 21.70 -13.73 -6.46
C ALA A 108 21.64 -13.02 -5.10
N LEU A 109 22.74 -13.03 -4.33
CA LEU A 109 22.83 -12.31 -3.06
C LEU A 109 22.76 -10.80 -3.25
N ALA A 110 23.52 -10.26 -4.20
CA ALA A 110 23.54 -8.82 -4.46
C ALA A 110 22.13 -8.29 -4.76
N ILE A 111 21.36 -9.02 -5.58
CA ILE A 111 19.97 -8.67 -5.89
C ILE A 111 19.08 -8.89 -4.66
N ALA A 112 19.24 -10.01 -3.94
CA ALA A 112 18.50 -10.27 -2.72
C ALA A 112 18.75 -9.19 -1.65
N SER A 113 19.94 -8.56 -1.62
CA SER A 113 20.25 -7.48 -0.68
C SER A 113 19.35 -6.25 -0.87
N SER A 114 18.87 -5.99 -2.10
CA SER A 114 17.91 -4.91 -2.35
C SER A 114 16.58 -5.13 -1.64
N THR A 115 16.21 -6.39 -1.37
CA THR A 115 15.01 -6.75 -0.61
C THR A 115 15.16 -6.43 0.87
N LEU A 116 16.39 -6.42 1.40
CA LEU A 116 16.68 -5.98 2.76
C LEU A 116 16.40 -4.49 2.94
N LEU A 117 16.58 -3.67 1.89
CA LEU A 117 16.21 -2.26 1.92
C LEU A 117 14.70 -2.09 2.11
N ILE A 118 13.88 -2.92 1.48
CA ILE A 118 12.42 -2.89 1.64
C ILE A 118 12.04 -3.17 3.10
N LEU A 119 12.69 -4.15 3.73
CA LEU A 119 12.48 -4.52 5.13
C LEU A 119 12.91 -3.39 6.08
N LEU A 120 14.14 -2.88 5.93
CA LEU A 120 14.72 -1.87 6.81
C LEU A 120 13.99 -0.54 6.72
N LEU A 121 13.60 -0.15 5.50
CA LEU A 121 12.94 1.12 5.25
C LEU A 121 11.42 1.05 5.39
N ARG A 122 10.85 -0.14 5.65
CA ARG A 122 9.41 -0.40 5.80
C ARG A 122 8.57 0.26 4.69
N ILE A 123 9.10 0.32 3.46
CA ILE A 123 8.49 1.06 2.35
C ILE A 123 7.18 0.41 1.92
N THR A 124 7.10 -0.91 2.06
CA THR A 124 5.95 -1.70 1.66
C THR A 124 5.21 -2.24 2.86
N TRP A 125 3.90 -2.39 2.69
CA TRP A 125 3.01 -2.96 3.70
C TRP A 125 3.29 -4.43 4.05
N THR A 126 4.03 -5.17 3.21
CA THR A 126 4.55 -6.52 3.51
C THR A 126 6.03 -6.46 3.88
N PRO A 127 6.44 -6.75 5.12
CA PRO A 127 7.85 -6.74 5.52
C PRO A 127 8.67 -7.82 4.82
N LEU A 128 8.15 -9.06 4.81
CA LEU A 128 8.75 -10.19 4.12
C LEU A 128 7.71 -10.82 3.18
N ALA A 129 8.17 -11.17 1.97
CA ALA A 129 7.32 -11.77 0.96
C ALA A 129 8.13 -12.64 0.01
N GLU A 130 7.52 -13.71 -0.48
CA GLU A 130 8.16 -14.69 -1.36
C GLU A 130 8.54 -14.09 -2.73
N ARG A 131 7.71 -13.15 -3.21
CA ARG A 131 7.93 -12.44 -4.48
C ARG A 131 9.24 -11.67 -4.56
N TYR A 132 9.84 -11.34 -3.42
CA TYR A 132 11.14 -10.68 -3.37
C TYR A 132 12.29 -11.61 -3.82
N MET A 133 12.08 -12.93 -3.82
CA MET A 133 13.08 -13.91 -4.26
C MET A 133 12.95 -14.33 -5.73
N TYR A 134 11.99 -13.80 -6.50
CA TYR A 134 11.80 -14.24 -7.89
C TYR A 134 13.03 -13.97 -8.78
N ILE A 135 13.59 -12.76 -8.71
CA ILE A 135 14.81 -12.43 -9.46
C ILE A 135 16.04 -13.14 -8.88
N PRO A 136 16.31 -13.10 -7.55
CA PRO A 136 17.39 -13.88 -6.96
C PRO A 136 17.37 -15.38 -7.31
N ALA A 137 16.18 -15.98 -7.39
CA ALA A 137 16.00 -17.39 -7.72
C ALA A 137 16.52 -17.74 -9.11
N ALA A 138 16.37 -16.86 -10.10
CA ALA A 138 16.88 -17.10 -11.45
C ALA A 138 18.41 -17.29 -11.46
N PHE A 139 19.14 -16.40 -10.77
CA PHE A 139 20.59 -16.49 -10.61
C PHE A 139 20.98 -17.69 -9.75
N PHE A 140 20.23 -17.98 -8.69
CA PHE A 140 20.47 -19.15 -7.85
C PHE A 140 20.33 -20.46 -8.63
N VAL A 141 19.31 -20.59 -9.48
CA VAL A 141 19.11 -21.76 -10.36
C VAL A 141 20.24 -21.87 -11.37
N ALA A 142 20.63 -20.79 -12.03
CA ALA A 142 21.75 -20.79 -12.97
C ALA A 142 23.07 -21.23 -12.30
N GLY A 143 23.37 -20.70 -11.11
CA GLY A 143 24.52 -21.09 -10.31
C GLY A 143 24.48 -22.58 -9.93
N SER A 144 23.31 -23.05 -9.47
CA SER A 144 23.11 -24.45 -9.10
C SER A 144 23.29 -25.40 -10.27
N THR A 145 22.73 -25.08 -11.45
CA THR A 145 22.88 -25.88 -12.67
C THR A 145 24.34 -25.99 -13.09
N THR A 146 25.08 -24.88 -13.12
CA THR A 146 26.51 -24.91 -13.49
C THR A 146 27.35 -25.71 -12.50
N MET A 147 27.03 -25.64 -11.20
CA MET A 147 27.70 -26.42 -10.16
C MET A 147 27.41 -27.93 -10.30
N ILE A 148 26.14 -28.30 -10.55
CA ILE A 148 25.74 -29.70 -10.77
C ILE A 148 26.45 -30.27 -12.01
N LEU A 149 26.51 -29.53 -13.12
CA LEU A 149 27.18 -29.98 -14.35
C LEU A 149 28.69 -30.22 -14.16
N GLN A 150 29.34 -29.49 -13.25
CA GLN A 150 30.76 -29.71 -12.91
C GLN A 150 30.95 -30.96 -12.06
N TRP A 151 29.97 -31.31 -11.22
CA TRP A 151 30.06 -32.43 -10.28
C TRP A 151 29.37 -33.71 -10.74
N GLN A 152 28.60 -33.67 -11.83
CA GLN A 152 27.83 -34.82 -12.31
C GLN A 152 28.67 -36.08 -12.53
N LYS A 153 29.92 -35.92 -12.98
CA LYS A 153 30.85 -37.04 -13.26
C LYS A 153 31.30 -37.77 -11.98
N CYS A 154 31.15 -37.16 -10.82
CA CYS A 154 31.52 -37.73 -9.53
C CYS A 154 30.34 -38.32 -8.76
N LEU A 155 29.11 -38.23 -9.29
CA LEU A 155 27.91 -38.72 -8.62
C LEU A 155 27.71 -40.22 -8.90
N LEU A 156 27.87 -41.04 -7.86
CA LEU A 156 27.71 -42.50 -7.91
C LEU A 156 26.27 -42.98 -8.17
N TYR A 157 25.25 -42.11 -8.00
CA TYR A 157 23.82 -42.49 -8.02
C TYR A 157 22.96 -41.59 -8.93
N GLN A 158 23.42 -41.35 -10.17
CA GLN A 158 22.76 -40.39 -11.08
C GLN A 158 21.27 -40.71 -11.35
N LYS A 159 20.91 -41.98 -11.58
CA LYS A 159 19.52 -42.37 -11.89
C LYS A 159 18.57 -42.09 -10.71
N GLN A 160 19.00 -42.41 -9.49
CA GLN A 160 18.24 -42.14 -8.27
C GLN A 160 18.08 -40.63 -8.04
N LEU A 161 19.15 -39.84 -8.25
CA LEU A 161 19.09 -38.39 -8.11
C LEU A 161 18.14 -37.74 -9.12
N VAL A 162 18.10 -38.23 -10.37
CA VAL A 162 17.13 -37.78 -11.37
C VAL A 162 15.70 -38.14 -10.95
N ALA A 163 15.47 -39.35 -10.43
CA ALA A 163 14.15 -39.74 -9.91
C ALA A 163 13.71 -38.84 -8.75
N ILE A 164 14.60 -38.55 -7.80
CA ILE A 164 14.34 -37.64 -6.66
C ILE A 164 14.03 -36.23 -7.18
N ALA A 165 14.81 -35.71 -8.13
CA ALA A 165 14.56 -34.42 -8.75
C ALA A 165 13.19 -34.37 -9.44
N GLY A 166 12.80 -35.44 -10.13
CA GLY A 166 11.47 -35.60 -10.72
C GLY A 166 10.35 -35.52 -9.69
N VAL A 167 10.49 -36.21 -8.55
CA VAL A 167 9.51 -36.14 -7.44
C VAL A 167 9.43 -34.72 -6.87
N ILE A 168 10.56 -34.05 -6.65
CA ILE A 168 10.60 -32.66 -6.17
C ILE A 168 9.91 -31.73 -7.17
N ALA A 169 10.14 -31.93 -8.48
CA ALA A 169 9.48 -31.15 -9.53
C ALA A 169 7.96 -31.35 -9.52
N MET A 170 7.47 -32.57 -9.32
CA MET A 170 6.04 -32.84 -9.20
C MET A 170 5.41 -32.15 -7.98
N ILE A 171 6.09 -32.15 -6.83
CA ILE A 171 5.64 -31.41 -5.63
C ILE A 171 5.61 -29.91 -5.90
N ALA A 172 6.62 -29.36 -6.59
CA ALA A 172 6.67 -27.95 -6.95
C ALA A 172 5.57 -27.56 -7.95
N LEU A 173 5.28 -28.41 -8.94
CA LEU A 173 4.19 -28.24 -9.89
C LEU A 173 2.83 -28.24 -9.19
N TYR A 174 2.59 -29.20 -8.31
CA TYR A 174 1.37 -29.23 -7.49
C TYR A 174 1.22 -27.98 -6.63
N GLY A 175 2.30 -27.54 -5.98
CA GLY A 175 2.33 -26.30 -5.21
C GLY A 175 2.00 -25.07 -6.05
N THR A 176 2.55 -25.00 -7.28
CA THR A 176 2.32 -23.92 -8.23
C THR A 176 0.87 -23.88 -8.70
N PHE A 177 0.33 -25.04 -9.08
CA PHE A 177 -1.06 -25.17 -9.53
C PHE A 177 -2.05 -24.78 -8.43
N THR A 178 -1.88 -25.34 -7.23
CA THR A 178 -2.72 -25.02 -6.06
C THR A 178 -2.63 -23.55 -5.70
N ARG A 179 -1.43 -22.96 -5.77
CA ARG A 179 -1.24 -21.55 -5.49
C ARG A 179 -1.93 -20.68 -6.53
N ASN A 180 -1.82 -20.99 -7.82
CA ASN A 180 -2.50 -20.23 -8.89
C ASN A 180 -4.02 -20.21 -8.71
N LEU A 181 -4.64 -21.35 -8.36
CA LEU A 181 -6.07 -21.39 -8.04
C LEU A 181 -6.42 -20.47 -6.86
N LEU A 182 -5.61 -20.49 -5.80
CA LEU A 182 -5.82 -19.63 -4.63
C LEU A 182 -5.72 -18.14 -4.96
N TRP A 183 -4.87 -17.73 -5.91
CA TRP A 183 -4.76 -16.33 -6.34
C TRP A 183 -5.96 -15.82 -7.13
N GLN A 184 -6.85 -16.71 -7.61
CA GLN A 184 -8.07 -16.31 -8.32
C GLN A 184 -9.20 -15.89 -7.38
N ASP A 185 -9.10 -16.20 -6.08
CA ASP A 185 -10.10 -15.87 -5.07
C ASP A 185 -9.47 -15.06 -3.93
N ASN A 186 -9.79 -13.76 -3.89
CA ASN A 186 -9.33 -12.83 -2.86
C ASN A 186 -9.75 -13.28 -1.45
N LEU A 187 -10.98 -13.79 -1.27
CA LEU A 187 -11.46 -14.23 0.03
C LEU A 187 -10.64 -15.42 0.52
N ALA A 188 -10.43 -16.43 -0.34
CA ALA A 188 -9.60 -17.58 -0.01
C ALA A 188 -8.14 -17.18 0.27
N LEU A 189 -7.56 -16.31 -0.57
CA LEU A 189 -6.18 -15.83 -0.44
C LEU A 189 -5.95 -15.11 0.89
N TYR A 190 -6.80 -14.15 1.24
CA TYR A 190 -6.65 -13.39 2.47
C TYR A 190 -7.00 -14.22 3.70
N ARG A 191 -7.97 -15.14 3.62
CA ARG A 191 -8.26 -16.08 4.71
C ARG A 191 -7.07 -17.01 4.98
N ASP A 192 -6.42 -17.53 3.94
CA ASP A 192 -5.20 -18.33 4.07
C ASP A 192 -4.05 -17.53 4.68
N THR A 193 -3.90 -16.26 4.26
CA THR A 193 -2.87 -15.35 4.75
C THR A 193 -3.08 -15.02 6.23
N VAL A 194 -4.29 -14.64 6.65
CA VAL A 194 -4.60 -14.32 8.04
C VAL A 194 -4.44 -15.55 8.93
N ARG A 195 -4.79 -16.75 8.44
CA ARG A 195 -4.51 -18.01 9.17
C ARG A 195 -3.01 -18.23 9.40
N LYS A 196 -2.16 -17.97 8.40
CA LYS A 196 -0.70 -18.16 8.48
C LYS A 196 0.02 -16.99 9.16
N SER A 197 -0.59 -15.81 9.18
CA SER A 197 -0.05 -14.60 9.79
C SER A 197 -1.16 -13.80 10.45
N PRO A 198 -1.64 -14.25 11.63
CA PRO A 198 -2.77 -13.61 12.32
C PRO A 198 -2.50 -12.15 12.67
N GLY A 199 -1.25 -11.78 12.95
CA GLY A 199 -0.87 -10.39 13.24
C GLY A 199 -0.75 -9.48 12.01
N PHE A 200 -1.03 -9.97 10.79
CA PHE A 200 -0.85 -9.18 9.57
C PHE A 200 -2.07 -8.29 9.29
N MET A 201 -2.09 -7.12 9.94
CA MET A 201 -3.25 -6.21 9.91
C MET A 201 -3.72 -5.82 8.50
N PRO A 202 -2.85 -5.47 7.53
CA PRO A 202 -3.30 -5.24 6.16
C PRO A 202 -4.09 -6.40 5.57
N ALA A 203 -3.66 -7.66 5.77
CA ALA A 203 -4.41 -8.82 5.26
C ALA A 203 -5.75 -9.03 5.99
N GLN A 204 -5.87 -8.66 7.27
CA GLN A 204 -7.17 -8.67 7.96
C GLN A 204 -8.13 -7.62 7.37
N ASN A 205 -7.64 -6.42 7.04
CA ASN A 205 -8.45 -5.40 6.37
C ASN A 205 -8.94 -5.86 5.00
N GLU A 206 -8.05 -6.44 4.19
CA GLU A 206 -8.40 -6.97 2.87
C GLU A 206 -9.36 -8.18 2.98
N LEU A 207 -9.18 -9.05 3.99
CA LEU A 207 -10.12 -10.13 4.29
C LEU A 207 -11.52 -9.61 4.62
N ALA A 208 -11.62 -8.61 5.49
CA ALA A 208 -12.90 -7.99 5.83
C ALA A 208 -13.56 -7.33 4.62
N THR A 209 -12.77 -6.68 3.76
CA THR A 209 -13.25 -6.09 2.51
C THR A 209 -13.77 -7.16 1.55
N ALA A 210 -13.04 -8.26 1.37
CA ALA A 210 -13.44 -9.38 0.53
C ALA A 210 -14.71 -10.08 1.07
N LEU A 211 -14.85 -10.21 2.40
CA LEU A 211 -16.06 -10.73 3.04
C LEU A 211 -17.28 -9.84 2.77
N LYS A 212 -17.13 -8.52 2.89
CA LYS A 212 -18.19 -7.56 2.55
C LYS A 212 -18.62 -7.69 1.08
N GLN A 213 -17.65 -7.75 0.15
CA GLN A 213 -17.93 -7.94 -1.29
C GLN A 213 -18.60 -9.28 -1.59
N SER A 214 -18.32 -10.31 -0.79
CA SER A 214 -18.93 -11.64 -0.90
C SER A 214 -20.29 -11.75 -0.19
N GLY A 215 -20.88 -10.64 0.26
CA GLY A 215 -22.19 -10.63 0.93
C GLY A 215 -22.17 -11.11 2.39
N LYS A 216 -21.02 -11.07 3.06
CA LYS A 216 -20.83 -11.52 4.45
C LYS A 216 -20.42 -10.36 5.39
N PRO A 217 -21.27 -9.33 5.55
CA PRO A 217 -20.93 -8.14 6.33
C PRO A 217 -20.73 -8.43 7.82
N ASP A 218 -21.42 -9.42 8.39
CA ASP A 218 -21.29 -9.76 9.82
C ASP A 218 -19.91 -10.36 10.15
N GLU A 219 -19.40 -11.26 9.29
CA GLU A 219 -18.04 -11.79 9.41
C GLU A 219 -17.00 -10.67 9.27
N ALA A 220 -17.22 -9.72 8.34
CA ALA A 220 -16.33 -8.57 8.16
C ALA A 220 -16.32 -7.66 9.41
N LEU A 221 -17.49 -7.37 9.98
CA LEU A 221 -17.62 -6.56 11.19
C LEU A 221 -16.93 -7.23 12.39
N ALA A 222 -17.04 -8.56 12.52
CA ALA A 222 -16.36 -9.30 13.58
C ALA A 222 -14.83 -9.12 13.52
N ILE A 223 -14.24 -9.16 12.31
CA ILE A 223 -12.82 -8.84 12.11
C ILE A 223 -12.55 -7.41 12.58
N TYR A 224 -13.32 -6.44 12.08
CA TYR A 224 -13.14 -5.02 12.40
C TYR A 224 -13.26 -4.69 13.90
N LYS A 225 -14.08 -5.41 14.65
CA LYS A 225 -14.20 -5.25 16.12
C LYS A 225 -12.91 -5.63 16.85
N THR A 226 -12.23 -6.68 16.39
CA THR A 226 -10.93 -7.10 16.96
C THR A 226 -9.75 -6.32 16.37
N PHE A 227 -9.97 -5.66 15.23
CA PHE A 227 -8.96 -4.93 14.47
C PHE A 227 -8.43 -3.71 15.22
N ARG A 228 -7.14 -3.73 15.55
CA ARG A 228 -6.38 -2.60 16.12
C ARG A 228 -5.21 -2.28 15.22
N MET A 229 -5.40 -1.32 14.31
CA MET A 229 -4.31 -0.77 13.51
C MET A 229 -3.45 0.13 14.38
N ARG A 230 -2.14 -0.08 14.33
CA ARG A 230 -1.17 0.83 14.92
C ARG A 230 -0.89 1.96 13.92
N ASP A 231 -0.63 3.15 14.43
CA ASP A 231 -0.31 4.33 13.61
C ASP A 231 1.00 4.17 12.83
N ASP A 232 1.86 3.23 13.26
CA ASP A 232 3.14 2.92 12.61
C ASP A 232 3.01 2.04 11.36
N VAL A 233 1.82 1.53 11.05
CA VAL A 233 1.57 0.72 9.85
C VAL A 233 1.36 1.64 8.66
N VAL A 234 2.13 1.42 7.59
CA VAL A 234 1.97 2.15 6.33
C VAL A 234 0.53 2.01 5.84
N ASN A 235 -0.08 3.15 5.50
CA ASN A 235 -1.46 3.23 5.00
C ASN A 235 -2.53 2.76 6.01
N SER A 236 -2.26 2.83 7.32
CA SER A 236 -3.19 2.46 8.40
C SER A 236 -4.56 3.14 8.29
N GLN A 237 -4.58 4.39 7.85
CA GLN A 237 -5.78 5.23 7.71
C GLN A 237 -6.80 4.64 6.72
N TYR A 238 -6.37 3.94 5.66
CA TYR A 238 -7.29 3.22 4.77
C TYR A 238 -8.04 2.11 5.51
N GLY A 239 -7.34 1.35 6.36
CA GLY A 239 -7.96 0.34 7.20
C GLY A 239 -8.96 0.93 8.19
N MET A 240 -8.67 2.12 8.74
CA MET A 240 -9.59 2.82 9.63
C MET A 240 -10.85 3.32 8.90
N MET A 241 -10.70 3.84 7.66
CA MET A 241 -11.85 4.24 6.85
C MET A 241 -12.76 3.06 6.49
N ASN A 242 -12.19 1.91 6.14
CA ASN A 242 -12.95 0.70 5.89
C ASN A 242 -13.67 0.21 7.15
N LYS A 243 -12.98 0.24 8.30
CA LYS A 243 -13.55 -0.07 9.61
C LYS A 243 -14.75 0.84 9.93
N ALA A 244 -14.59 2.15 9.78
CA ALA A 244 -15.69 3.10 9.98
C ALA A 244 -16.87 2.83 9.04
N GLY A 245 -16.60 2.50 7.77
CA GLY A 245 -17.63 2.10 6.82
C GLY A 245 -18.42 0.86 7.29
N ALA A 246 -17.74 -0.16 7.80
CA ALA A 246 -18.41 -1.36 8.32
C ALA A 246 -19.28 -1.08 9.56
N TYR A 247 -18.87 -0.14 10.42
CA TYR A 247 -19.67 0.30 11.56
C TYR A 247 -20.94 1.05 11.10
N ALA A 248 -20.79 1.97 10.13
CA ALA A 248 -21.92 2.67 9.54
C ALA A 248 -22.90 1.72 8.83
N ASP A 249 -22.38 0.69 8.13
CA ASP A 249 -23.21 -0.33 7.51
C ASP A 249 -24.07 -1.07 8.55
N ASN A 250 -23.52 -1.32 9.74
CA ASN A 250 -24.20 -1.91 10.90
C ASN A 250 -25.03 -0.88 11.72
N ASN A 251 -25.31 0.30 11.17
CA ASN A 251 -26.04 1.41 11.81
C ASN A 251 -25.36 2.02 13.05
N ASP A 252 -24.09 1.73 13.30
CA ASP A 252 -23.30 2.40 14.34
C ASP A 252 -22.59 3.64 13.77
N PHE A 253 -23.38 4.69 13.53
CA PHE A 253 -22.87 5.95 12.99
C PHE A 253 -21.98 6.70 13.98
N ALA A 254 -22.28 6.61 15.28
CA ALA A 254 -21.48 7.25 16.31
C ALA A 254 -20.08 6.62 16.40
N GLY A 255 -20.00 5.27 16.43
CA GLY A 255 -18.73 4.55 16.40
C GLY A 255 -17.94 4.81 15.12
N ALA A 256 -18.62 4.84 13.96
CA ALA A 256 -17.99 5.18 12.69
C ALA A 256 -17.37 6.60 12.69
N ARG A 257 -18.09 7.60 13.21
CA ARG A 257 -17.57 8.97 13.33
C ARG A 257 -16.39 9.05 14.29
N SER A 258 -16.49 8.42 15.46
CA SER A 258 -15.39 8.39 16.44
C SER A 258 -14.09 7.85 15.83
N ILE A 259 -14.16 6.75 15.07
CA ILE A 259 -12.99 6.18 14.38
C ILE A 259 -12.36 7.17 13.40
N LEU A 260 -13.18 7.87 12.61
CA LEU A 260 -12.67 8.82 11.62
C LEU A 260 -12.14 10.11 12.26
N GLU A 261 -12.74 10.57 13.35
CA GLU A 261 -12.24 11.71 14.12
C GLU A 261 -10.87 11.41 14.74
N ASP A 262 -10.69 10.21 15.31
CA ASP A 262 -9.39 9.77 15.79
C ASP A 262 -8.36 9.70 14.67
N THR A 263 -8.76 9.18 13.50
CA THR A 263 -7.88 9.09 12.31
C THR A 263 -7.47 10.48 11.79
N LEU A 264 -8.32 11.49 11.96
CA LEU A 264 -8.04 12.88 11.56
C LEU A 264 -7.09 13.63 12.49
N LYS A 265 -6.78 13.12 13.68
CA LYS A 265 -5.75 13.72 14.55
C LYS A 265 -4.37 13.72 13.89
N THR A 266 -4.13 12.75 13.01
CA THR A 266 -2.90 12.62 12.22
C THR A 266 -3.25 12.43 10.73
N PRO A 267 -3.77 13.46 10.04
CA PRO A 267 -4.48 13.27 8.77
C PRO A 267 -3.52 12.99 7.60
N GLY A 268 -2.32 13.56 7.63
CA GLY A 268 -1.29 13.32 6.60
C GLY A 268 -1.78 13.62 5.18
N LYS A 269 -1.46 12.75 4.23
CA LYS A 269 -1.92 12.88 2.83
C LYS A 269 -3.37 12.44 2.61
N LEU A 270 -4.01 11.85 3.61
CA LEU A 270 -5.33 11.24 3.49
C LEU A 270 -6.43 12.08 4.14
N GLU A 271 -6.14 13.34 4.51
CA GLU A 271 -7.13 14.26 5.07
C GLU A 271 -8.41 14.35 4.22
N ALA A 272 -8.26 14.62 2.92
CA ALA A 272 -9.39 14.76 2.02
C ALA A 272 -10.22 13.46 1.89
N PRO A 273 -9.63 12.29 1.58
CA PRO A 273 -10.36 11.02 1.59
C PRO A 273 -11.11 10.72 2.90
N ILE A 274 -10.52 11.05 4.05
CA ILE A 274 -11.17 10.82 5.35
C ILE A 274 -12.40 11.73 5.49
N LEU A 275 -12.28 13.02 5.14
CA LEU A 275 -13.39 13.97 5.18
C LEU A 275 -14.52 13.56 4.21
N GLU A 276 -14.17 13.07 3.02
CA GLU A 276 -15.14 12.52 2.07
C GLU A 276 -15.87 11.31 2.64
N LYS A 277 -15.15 10.41 3.33
CA LYS A 277 -15.76 9.25 3.97
C LYS A 277 -16.73 9.64 5.09
N MET A 278 -16.40 10.65 5.88
CA MET A 278 -17.31 11.19 6.91
C MET A 278 -18.60 11.74 6.28
N LEU A 279 -18.49 12.50 5.20
CA LEU A 279 -19.64 13.02 4.47
C LEU A 279 -20.50 11.92 3.85
N GLU A 280 -19.88 10.83 3.37
CA GLU A 280 -20.60 9.65 2.88
C GLU A 280 -21.42 9.01 4.01
N ILE A 281 -20.84 8.87 5.21
CA ILE A 281 -21.52 8.31 6.39
C ILE A 281 -22.70 9.18 6.81
N ASN A 282 -22.52 10.51 6.90
CA ASN A 282 -23.62 11.44 7.21
C ASN A 282 -24.77 11.30 6.21
N LYS A 283 -24.45 11.17 4.91
CA LYS A 283 -25.46 10.94 3.87
C LYS A 283 -26.21 9.63 4.09
N ILE A 284 -25.50 8.53 4.39
CA ILE A 284 -26.11 7.21 4.64
C ILE A 284 -27.03 7.26 5.86
N GLU A 285 -26.62 7.94 6.92
CA GLU A 285 -27.40 8.10 8.14
C GLU A 285 -28.73 8.82 7.91
N VAL A 286 -28.70 9.91 7.14
CA VAL A 286 -29.91 10.64 6.74
C VAL A 286 -30.79 9.80 5.83
N MET A 287 -30.21 9.12 4.83
CA MET A 287 -30.97 8.25 3.91
C MET A 287 -31.66 7.08 4.62
N ARG A 288 -31.07 6.58 5.71
CA ARG A 288 -31.66 5.51 6.54
C ARG A 288 -32.64 6.04 7.59
N GLY A 289 -32.93 7.34 7.61
CA GLY A 289 -33.83 7.98 8.57
C GLY A 289 -33.31 7.97 10.01
N LYS A 290 -32.00 7.79 10.20
CA LYS A 290 -31.37 7.74 11.54
C LYS A 290 -30.96 9.12 12.05
N ALA A 291 -30.81 10.09 11.14
CA ALA A 291 -30.62 11.49 11.45
C ALA A 291 -31.41 12.37 10.46
N THR A 292 -31.73 13.59 10.86
CA THR A 292 -32.26 14.60 9.94
C THR A 292 -31.11 15.33 9.24
N GLY A 293 -31.38 15.95 8.08
CA GLY A 293 -30.40 16.80 7.40
C GLY A 293 -29.84 17.89 8.33
N SER A 294 -30.70 18.50 9.13
CA SER A 294 -30.33 19.50 10.13
C SER A 294 -29.39 18.98 11.20
N ALA A 295 -29.53 17.71 11.64
CA ALA A 295 -28.67 17.12 12.66
C ALA A 295 -27.22 16.96 12.18
N VAL A 296 -27.01 16.65 10.89
CA VAL A 296 -25.67 16.48 10.29
C VAL A 296 -25.16 17.74 9.57
N TYR A 297 -25.97 18.81 9.54
CA TYR A 297 -25.68 20.04 8.80
C TYR A 297 -24.36 20.68 9.23
N SER A 298 -24.20 20.96 10.52
CA SER A 298 -23.02 21.66 11.05
C SER A 298 -21.73 20.91 10.74
N ASP A 299 -21.70 19.59 10.95
CA ASP A 299 -20.54 18.77 10.61
C ASP A 299 -20.29 18.74 9.09
N SER A 300 -21.34 18.59 8.28
CA SER A 300 -21.21 18.54 6.82
C SER A 300 -20.66 19.84 6.24
N VAL A 301 -21.12 20.99 6.74
CA VAL A 301 -20.59 22.31 6.37
C VAL A 301 -19.12 22.41 6.75
N LYS A 302 -18.77 22.08 8.01
CA LYS A 302 -17.38 22.10 8.49
C LYS A 302 -16.45 21.25 7.59
N ARG A 303 -16.87 20.02 7.25
CA ARG A 303 -16.03 19.11 6.44
C ARG A 303 -15.89 19.55 5.00
N LEU A 304 -16.97 20.04 4.37
CA LEU A 304 -16.92 20.51 2.98
C LEU A 304 -16.11 21.80 2.83
N SER A 305 -16.20 22.72 3.78
CA SER A 305 -15.35 23.92 3.80
C SER A 305 -13.88 23.54 3.85
N ARG A 306 -13.52 22.60 4.74
CA ARG A 306 -12.15 22.09 4.84
C ARG A 306 -11.68 21.38 3.57
N LEU A 307 -12.55 20.60 2.92
CA LEU A 307 -12.25 19.97 1.64
C LEU A 307 -11.95 20.99 0.54
N TYR A 308 -12.72 22.08 0.48
CA TYR A 308 -12.46 23.17 -0.47
C TYR A 308 -11.12 23.86 -0.20
N GLU A 309 -10.79 24.14 1.06
CA GLU A 309 -9.49 24.74 1.44
C GLU A 309 -8.29 23.88 0.98
N ILE A 310 -8.38 22.56 1.13
CA ILE A 310 -7.28 21.64 0.80
C ILE A 310 -7.18 21.40 -0.69
N THR A 311 -8.31 21.22 -1.37
CA THR A 311 -8.33 20.77 -2.77
C THR A 311 -8.47 21.90 -3.78
N GLY A 312 -9.00 23.05 -3.36
CA GLY A 312 -9.43 24.12 -4.26
C GLY A 312 -10.55 23.73 -5.23
N ASN A 313 -11.16 22.54 -5.06
CA ASN A 313 -12.12 22.01 -6.04
C ASN A 313 -13.50 22.68 -5.85
N PRO A 314 -14.00 23.44 -6.86
CA PRO A 314 -15.28 24.14 -6.77
C PRO A 314 -16.48 23.21 -6.55
N PHE A 315 -16.35 21.91 -6.82
CA PHE A 315 -17.40 20.94 -6.55
C PHE A 315 -17.80 20.88 -5.06
N HIS A 316 -16.86 21.10 -4.13
CA HIS A 316 -17.19 21.14 -2.70
C HIS A 316 -18.03 22.38 -2.34
N GLN A 317 -17.79 23.52 -2.99
CA GLN A 317 -18.62 24.72 -2.87
C GLN A 317 -20.03 24.51 -3.43
N TYR A 318 -20.14 23.78 -4.54
CA TYR A 318 -21.46 23.40 -5.06
C TYR A 318 -22.25 22.57 -4.04
N ARG A 319 -21.60 21.59 -3.41
CA ARG A 319 -22.23 20.77 -2.36
C ARG A 319 -22.60 21.58 -1.12
N LEU A 320 -21.76 22.53 -0.70
CA LEU A 320 -22.07 23.48 0.38
C LEU A 320 -23.34 24.29 0.05
N GLY A 321 -23.41 24.85 -1.15
CA GLY A 321 -24.56 25.63 -1.59
C GLY A 321 -25.86 24.83 -1.54
N VAL A 322 -25.84 23.56 -1.97
CA VAL A 322 -27.01 22.66 -1.88
C VAL A 322 -27.42 22.40 -0.43
N ILE A 323 -26.46 22.19 0.47
CA ILE A 323 -26.75 21.93 1.89
C ILE A 323 -27.31 23.19 2.57
N HIS A 324 -26.73 24.37 2.31
CA HIS A 324 -27.26 25.64 2.80
C HIS A 324 -28.68 25.88 2.31
N LEU A 325 -28.95 25.61 1.03
CA LEU A 325 -30.28 25.76 0.44
C LEU A 325 -31.32 24.84 1.09
N HIS A 326 -30.95 23.58 1.34
CA HIS A 326 -31.84 22.62 2.01
C HIS A 326 -32.21 23.06 3.43
N GLU A 327 -31.25 23.62 4.16
CA GLU A 327 -31.45 24.17 5.51
C GLU A 327 -31.92 25.64 5.51
N LYS A 328 -32.39 26.16 4.36
CA LYS A 328 -32.97 27.51 4.21
C LYS A 328 -32.02 28.69 4.54
N HIS A 329 -30.71 28.48 4.42
CA HIS A 329 -29.70 29.53 4.54
C HIS A 329 -29.39 30.13 3.17
N ASP A 330 -30.36 30.85 2.60
CA ASP A 330 -30.32 31.32 1.21
C ASP A 330 -29.13 32.23 0.88
N GLU A 331 -28.72 33.09 1.82
CA GLU A 331 -27.55 33.98 1.63
C GLU A 331 -26.24 33.19 1.50
N LEU A 332 -26.02 32.21 2.39
CA LEU A 332 -24.85 31.34 2.35
C LEU A 332 -24.87 30.45 1.10
N ALA A 333 -26.05 29.95 0.72
CA ALA A 333 -26.22 29.19 -0.51
C ALA A 333 -25.83 30.01 -1.75
N LEU A 334 -26.30 31.26 -1.82
CA LEU A 334 -25.96 32.19 -2.89
C LEU A 334 -24.46 32.44 -2.96
N GLN A 335 -23.81 32.70 -1.82
CA GLN A 335 -22.36 32.89 -1.76
C GLN A 335 -21.59 31.68 -2.30
N SER A 336 -21.93 30.48 -1.85
CA SER A 336 -21.31 29.24 -2.33
C SER A 336 -21.52 29.03 -3.84
N PHE A 337 -22.72 29.23 -4.37
CA PHE A 337 -22.96 29.09 -5.80
C PHE A 337 -22.21 30.14 -6.63
N ASN A 338 -22.12 31.40 -6.18
CA ASN A 338 -21.34 32.44 -6.85
C ASN A 338 -19.85 32.07 -6.95
N ILE A 339 -19.28 31.46 -5.90
CA ILE A 339 -17.90 30.94 -5.94
C ILE A 339 -17.77 29.88 -7.04
N VAL A 340 -18.73 28.96 -7.17
CA VAL A 340 -18.74 27.94 -8.22
C VAL A 340 -18.78 28.58 -9.61
N VAL A 341 -19.67 29.55 -9.84
CA VAL A 341 -19.78 30.23 -11.16
C VAL A 341 -18.45 30.89 -11.54
N LYS A 342 -17.76 31.50 -10.58
CA LYS A 342 -16.49 32.20 -10.80
C LYS A 342 -15.31 31.25 -11.04
N THR A 343 -15.28 30.10 -10.37
CA THR A 343 -14.07 29.25 -10.29
C THR A 343 -14.17 27.93 -11.06
N ALA A 344 -15.38 27.43 -11.34
CA ALA A 344 -15.57 26.15 -12.04
C ALA A 344 -15.34 26.28 -13.55
N ALA A 345 -14.73 25.27 -14.17
CA ALA A 345 -14.52 25.26 -15.61
C ALA A 345 -15.87 25.24 -16.39
N PRO A 346 -15.99 25.86 -17.57
CA PRO A 346 -17.27 26.00 -18.29
C PRO A 346 -18.00 24.68 -18.64
N GLY A 347 -17.26 23.57 -18.79
CA GLY A 347 -17.80 22.27 -19.20
C GLY A 347 -18.26 21.34 -18.07
N VAL A 348 -18.12 21.72 -16.80
CA VAL A 348 -18.49 20.81 -15.69
C VAL A 348 -20.00 20.78 -15.45
N TYR A 349 -20.53 19.59 -15.19
CA TYR A 349 -21.98 19.34 -15.12
C TYR A 349 -22.71 20.13 -14.04
N TYR A 350 -22.01 20.53 -12.95
CA TYR A 350 -22.60 21.24 -11.82
C TYR A 350 -22.57 22.76 -11.95
N ARG A 351 -21.86 23.33 -12.94
CA ARG A 351 -21.75 24.78 -13.10
C ARG A 351 -23.07 25.41 -13.57
N LYS A 352 -23.67 24.91 -14.66
CA LYS A 352 -24.96 25.42 -15.17
C LYS A 352 -26.09 25.35 -14.10
N PRO A 353 -26.24 24.25 -13.35
CA PRO A 353 -27.15 24.23 -12.19
C PRO A 353 -26.83 25.30 -11.14
N ALA A 354 -25.55 25.51 -10.81
CA ALA A 354 -25.14 26.53 -9.85
C ALA A 354 -25.49 27.95 -10.32
N GLU A 355 -25.28 28.27 -11.61
CA GLU A 355 -25.66 29.55 -12.22
C GLU A 355 -27.16 29.81 -12.10
N LYS A 356 -27.99 28.80 -12.42
CA LYS A 356 -29.45 28.92 -12.31
C LYS A 356 -29.91 29.11 -10.86
N LEU A 357 -29.32 28.36 -9.92
CA LEU A 357 -29.63 28.47 -8.49
C LEU A 357 -29.20 29.82 -7.92
N ALA A 358 -28.00 30.30 -8.27
CA ALA A 358 -27.52 31.62 -7.86
C ALA A 358 -28.43 32.74 -8.37
N ALA A 359 -28.82 32.72 -9.65
CA ALA A 359 -29.73 33.72 -10.22
C ALA A 359 -31.08 33.72 -9.49
N SER A 360 -31.67 32.53 -9.28
CA SER A 360 -32.94 32.39 -8.55
C SER A 360 -32.87 32.91 -7.12
N LEU A 361 -31.76 32.65 -6.41
CA LEU A 361 -31.56 33.11 -5.03
C LEU A 361 -31.30 34.61 -4.96
N ALA A 362 -30.56 35.18 -5.91
CA ALA A 362 -30.32 36.62 -5.99
C ALA A 362 -31.63 37.39 -6.20
N THR A 363 -32.51 36.91 -7.09
CA THR A 363 -33.85 37.49 -7.27
C THR A 363 -34.68 37.37 -6.00
N LYS A 364 -34.66 36.22 -5.32
CA LYS A 364 -35.39 36.01 -4.06
C LYS A 364 -34.94 36.94 -2.94
N LEU A 365 -33.63 37.24 -2.88
CA LEU A 365 -33.02 38.07 -1.84
C LEU A 365 -32.98 39.57 -2.17
N ASN A 366 -33.58 40.00 -3.30
CA ASN A 366 -33.48 41.38 -3.82
C ASN A 366 -32.04 41.89 -3.99
N VAL A 367 -31.08 40.97 -4.18
CA VAL A 367 -29.70 41.33 -4.49
C VAL A 367 -29.59 41.48 -6.00
N SER A 368 -29.58 42.73 -6.48
CA SER A 368 -29.37 43.01 -7.90
C SER A 368 -27.98 42.49 -8.30
N THR A 369 -27.94 41.46 -9.15
CA THR A 369 -26.72 41.07 -9.84
C THR A 369 -26.32 42.22 -10.76
N SER A 370 -25.36 43.05 -10.34
CA SER A 370 -24.66 43.95 -11.25
C SER A 370 -23.80 43.11 -12.19
N SER A 371 -24.42 42.57 -13.24
CA SER A 371 -23.68 42.15 -14.42
C SER A 371 -23.07 43.40 -15.04
N GLY A 372 -21.74 43.52 -14.96
CA GLY A 372 -20.99 44.49 -15.73
C GLY A 372 -21.28 44.27 -17.22
N GLY A 373 -22.15 45.10 -17.76
CA GLY A 373 -22.21 45.36 -19.18
C GLY A 373 -21.07 46.30 -19.52
N GLU A 374 -20.10 45.81 -20.30
CA GLU A 374 -19.20 46.65 -21.06
C GLU A 374 -20.05 47.67 -21.85
N GLN A 375 -19.81 48.95 -21.58
CA GLN A 375 -20.17 50.04 -22.48
C GLN A 375 -18.89 50.78 -22.88
N LYS A 376 -18.64 50.71 -24.19
CA LYS A 376 -17.74 51.48 -25.06
C LYS A 376 -16.24 51.21 -24.98
#